data_AF-A0A7C5IVA6-F1
#
_entry.id   AF-A0A7C5IVA6-F1
#
_cell.length_a   1.000
_cell.length_b   1.000
_cell.length_c   1.000
_cell.angle_alpha   90.00
_cell.angle_beta   90.00
_cell.angle_gamma   90.00
#
_symmetry.space_group_name_H-M   'P 1'
#
loop_
_entity.id
_entity.type
_entity.pdbx_description
1 polymer ?
#
loop_
_entity_poly.entity_id
_entity_poly.type
_entity_poly.pdbx_seq_one_letter_code
_entity_poly.pdbx_strand_id
1 'polypeptide(L)'
;MELLFKREQTPGSIGRIKFKLWGKIEPDEEEQALIDRYSFSDAILIAAIQPNLVRKTLFIVVGVFVIAFALFAGTMGFGGALLLSTVFAVGTGYWYLDEKRETIFVKDLLHGRYFSCDSVVELARKEAWLETVVGFLRQVMESAKHWDGTQRHKIEPLPKDEARQVILKGL
;
A
#
# COMPACT_ATOMS: atom_id res chain seq x y z
N MET A 1 5.71 18.48 9.24
CA MET A 1 5.78 17.52 8.11
C MET A 1 6.04 18.21 6.77
N GLU A 2 7.11 17.79 6.09
CA GLU A 2 7.45 18.17 4.73
C GLU A 2 7.44 16.95 3.78
N LEU A 3 7.11 17.16 2.51
CA LEU A 3 7.13 16.13 1.47
C LEU A 3 8.19 16.46 0.43
N LEU A 4 9.23 15.64 0.36
CA LEU A 4 10.34 15.78 -0.57
C LEU A 4 10.08 14.97 -1.83
N PHE A 5 10.31 15.60 -2.99
CA PHE A 5 10.26 14.94 -4.29
C PHE A 5 11.60 15.07 -5.02
N LYS A 6 12.04 13.98 -5.63
CA LYS A 6 13.16 13.98 -6.57
C LYS A 6 12.73 13.28 -7.86
N ARG A 7 12.91 13.98 -8.98
CA ARG A 7 12.52 13.50 -10.32
C ARG A 7 13.76 13.02 -11.05
N GLU A 8 13.76 11.79 -11.51
CA GLU A 8 14.87 11.18 -12.24
C GLU A 8 14.38 10.65 -13.60
N GLN A 9 15.22 10.80 -14.62
CA GLN A 9 14.98 10.22 -15.95
C GLN A 9 15.92 9.04 -16.13
N THR A 10 15.39 7.86 -16.44
CA THR A 10 16.20 6.66 -16.70
C THR A 10 15.99 6.20 -18.14
N PRO A 11 17.06 5.87 -18.89
CA PRO A 11 16.91 5.28 -20.21
C PRO A 11 16.22 3.91 -20.08
N GLY A 12 15.08 3.73 -20.77
CA GLY A 12 14.32 2.48 -20.77
C GLY A 12 14.80 1.50 -21.85
N SER A 13 14.32 0.25 -21.77
CA SER A 13 14.84 -0.89 -22.55
C SER A 13 14.66 -0.81 -24.07
N ILE A 14 13.81 0.08 -24.62
CA ILE A 14 13.57 0.22 -26.07
C ILE A 14 13.15 1.67 -26.38
N GLY A 15 14.09 2.62 -26.46
CA GLY A 15 13.87 4.00 -26.96
C GLY A 15 12.86 4.87 -26.18
N ARG A 16 12.24 4.34 -25.13
CA ARG A 16 11.29 5.04 -24.27
C ARG A 16 12.01 5.51 -23.01
N ILE A 17 11.89 6.81 -22.73
CA ILE A 17 12.34 7.40 -21.46
C ILE A 17 11.38 6.91 -20.37
N LYS A 18 11.93 6.32 -19.31
CA LYS A 18 11.16 6.06 -18.10
C LYS A 18 11.42 7.14 -17.08
N PHE A 19 10.38 7.56 -16.39
CA PHE A 19 10.50 8.55 -15.32
C PHE A 19 10.46 7.82 -13.99
N LYS A 20 11.30 8.25 -13.06
CA LYS A 20 11.27 7.81 -11.67
C LYS A 20 10.96 9.02 -10.80
N LEU A 21 9.98 8.85 -9.92
CA LEU A 21 9.65 9.81 -8.89
C LEU A 21 10.08 9.21 -7.56
N TRP A 22 10.99 9.87 -6.85
CA TRP A 22 11.30 9.54 -5.47
C TRP A 22 10.50 10.47 -4.57
N GLY A 23 9.81 9.92 -3.58
CA GLY A 23 9.06 10.65 -2.57
C GLY A 23 9.49 10.24 -1.17
N LYS A 24 9.75 11.21 -0.30
CA LYS A 24 10.05 10.99 1.13
C LYS A 24 9.30 12.00 1.99
N ILE A 25 8.73 11.53 3.11
CA ILE A 25 8.14 12.40 4.13
C ILE A 25 9.18 12.65 5.22
N GLU A 26 9.34 13.91 5.61
CA GLU A 26 10.11 14.29 6.79
C GLU A 26 9.16 14.85 7.85
N PRO A 27 8.79 14.01 8.85
CA PRO A 27 7.99 14.46 9.97
C PRO A 27 8.83 15.25 10.98
N ASP A 28 8.20 16.17 11.69
CA ASP A 28 8.80 16.87 12.84
C ASP A 28 8.87 15.93 14.07
N GLU A 29 9.63 16.27 15.12
CA GLU A 29 9.81 15.40 16.30
C GLU A 29 8.47 15.01 16.97
N GLU A 30 7.52 15.95 17.08
CA GLU A 30 6.19 15.69 17.62
C GLU A 30 5.38 14.73 16.74
N GLU A 31 5.50 14.87 15.42
CA GLU A 31 4.80 14.03 14.44
C GLU A 31 5.39 12.62 14.42
N GLN A 32 6.71 12.49 14.54
CA GLN A 32 7.39 11.20 14.68
C GLN A 32 6.91 10.45 15.94
N ALA A 33 6.77 11.15 17.06
CA ALA A 33 6.23 10.56 18.28
C ALA A 33 4.77 10.08 18.13
N LEU A 34 3.95 10.79 17.35
CA LEU A 34 2.57 10.35 17.03
C LEU A 34 2.56 9.12 16.12
N ILE A 35 3.46 9.05 15.14
CA ILE A 35 3.60 7.89 14.24
C ILE A 35 3.92 6.64 15.05
N ASP A 36 4.85 6.75 15.99
CA ASP A 36 5.27 5.62 16.83
C ASP A 36 4.17 5.25 17.84
N ARG A 37 3.53 6.25 18.49
CA ARG A 37 2.47 6.04 19.49
C ARG A 37 1.23 5.33 18.92
N TYR A 38 0.81 5.70 17.72
CA TYR A 38 -0.40 5.16 17.08
C TYR A 38 -0.10 4.13 15.99
N SER A 39 1.17 3.72 15.84
CA SER A 39 1.61 2.77 14.81
C SER A 39 1.16 3.15 13.39
N PHE A 40 1.19 4.44 13.07
CA PHE A 40 0.84 4.92 11.73
C PHE A 40 1.82 4.41 10.66
N SER A 41 2.99 3.90 11.05
CA SER A 41 3.99 3.29 10.16
C SER A 41 3.44 2.16 9.29
N ASP A 42 2.51 1.36 9.82
CA ASP A 42 1.86 0.25 9.10
C ASP A 42 0.55 0.65 8.41
N ALA A 43 0.12 1.91 8.56
CA ALA A 43 -1.07 2.40 7.91
C ALA A 43 -0.90 2.39 6.38
N ILE A 44 -1.91 1.84 5.70
CA ILE A 44 -2.01 1.84 4.25
C ILE A 44 -2.50 3.22 3.82
N LEU A 45 -1.62 4.01 3.19
CA LEU A 45 -1.98 5.30 2.63
C LEU A 45 -2.75 5.15 1.31
N ILE A 46 -2.45 4.11 0.53
CA ILE A 46 -3.05 3.89 -0.79
C ILE A 46 -3.53 2.45 -0.95
N ALA A 47 -4.79 2.19 -0.64
CA ALA A 47 -5.41 0.89 -0.93
C ALA A 47 -5.93 0.83 -2.38
N ALA A 48 -5.04 0.84 -3.38
CA ALA A 48 -5.43 0.57 -4.75
C ALA A 48 -5.54 -0.95 -4.98
N ILE A 49 -6.77 -1.49 -5.04
CA ILE A 49 -6.99 -2.89 -5.45
C ILE A 49 -6.69 -3.00 -6.94
N GLN A 50 -5.62 -3.71 -7.29
CA GLN A 50 -5.16 -3.85 -8.67
C GLN A 50 -5.47 -5.24 -9.24
N PRO A 51 -6.61 -5.43 -9.94
CA PRO A 51 -6.98 -6.74 -10.48
C PRO A 51 -5.98 -7.24 -11.53
N ASN A 52 -5.38 -6.33 -12.31
CA ASN A 52 -4.39 -6.69 -13.32
C ASN A 52 -3.05 -7.14 -12.71
N LEU A 53 -2.66 -6.61 -11.55
CA LEU A 53 -1.44 -7.03 -10.87
C LEU A 53 -1.61 -8.44 -10.32
N VAL A 54 -2.73 -8.70 -9.62
CA VAL A 54 -3.05 -10.04 -9.10
C VAL A 54 -3.07 -11.08 -10.22
N ARG A 55 -3.70 -10.73 -11.36
CA ARG A 55 -3.75 -11.62 -12.53
C ARG A 55 -2.36 -11.89 -13.12
N LYS A 56 -1.50 -10.87 -13.25
CA LYS A 56 -0.12 -11.04 -13.74
C LYS A 56 0.75 -11.85 -12.77
N THR A 57 0.65 -11.57 -11.47
CA THR A 57 1.31 -12.37 -10.43
C THR A 57 0.88 -13.82 -10.53
N LEU A 58 -0.42 -14.10 -10.66
CA LEU A 58 -0.92 -15.47 -10.80
C LEU A 58 -0.30 -16.18 -12.02
N PHE A 59 -0.24 -15.50 -13.17
CA PHE A 59 0.41 -16.07 -14.36
C PHE A 59 1.91 -16.34 -14.14
N ILE A 60 2.62 -15.45 -13.44
CA ILE A 60 4.04 -15.63 -13.13
C ILE A 60 4.23 -16.79 -12.15
N VAL A 61 3.44 -16.86 -11.08
CA VAL A 61 3.48 -17.94 -10.09
C VAL A 61 3.24 -19.30 -10.75
N VAL A 62 2.21 -19.40 -11.59
CA VAL A 62 1.90 -20.63 -12.34
C VAL A 62 3.03 -20.96 -13.32
N GLY A 63 3.54 -19.98 -14.06
CA GLY A 63 4.64 -20.19 -15.00
C GLY A 63 5.91 -20.69 -14.31
N VAL A 64 6.31 -20.04 -13.22
CA VAL A 64 7.48 -20.44 -12.40
C VAL A 64 7.26 -21.82 -11.81
N PHE A 65 6.05 -22.12 -11.31
CA PHE A 65 5.72 -23.44 -10.77
C PHE A 65 5.91 -24.53 -11.81
N VAL A 66 5.36 -24.37 -13.02
CA VAL A 66 5.45 -25.37 -14.10
C VAL A 66 6.90 -25.59 -14.53
N ILE A 67 7.67 -24.50 -14.69
CA ILE A 67 9.08 -24.59 -15.09
C ILE A 67 9.91 -25.26 -13.99
N ALA A 68 9.78 -24.82 -12.73
CA ALA A 68 10.50 -25.40 -11.60
C ALA A 68 10.13 -26.88 -11.40
N PHE A 69 8.85 -27.22 -11.53
CA PHE A 69 8.38 -28.59 -11.40
C PHE A 69 8.97 -29.48 -12.51
N ALA A 70 8.98 -29.05 -13.77
CA ALA A 70 9.58 -29.79 -14.86
C ALA A 70 11.08 -30.03 -14.65
N LEU A 71 11.80 -29.04 -14.11
CA LEU A 71 13.23 -29.15 -13.80
C LEU A 71 13.51 -30.12 -12.63
N PHE A 72 12.73 -30.03 -11.55
CA PHE A 72 12.95 -30.86 -10.35
C PHE A 72 12.35 -32.27 -10.46
N ALA A 73 11.33 -32.48 -11.29
CA ALA A 73 10.72 -33.80 -11.49
C ALA A 73 11.72 -34.81 -12.07
N GLY A 74 12.67 -34.35 -12.89
CA GLY A 74 13.72 -35.21 -13.45
C GLY A 74 14.83 -35.59 -12.47
N THR A 75 14.97 -34.90 -11.33
CA THR A 75 16.12 -35.07 -10.42
C THR A 75 15.75 -35.58 -9.03
N MET A 76 14.61 -35.17 -8.47
CA MET A 76 14.25 -35.42 -7.06
C MET A 76 12.95 -36.23 -6.87
N GLY A 77 12.39 -36.76 -7.96
CA GLY A 77 11.11 -37.48 -7.95
C GLY A 77 9.90 -36.58 -7.69
N PHE A 78 8.70 -37.11 -7.88
CA PHE A 78 7.46 -36.32 -7.91
C PHE A 78 7.21 -35.54 -6.61
N GLY A 79 7.40 -36.17 -5.45
CA GLY A 79 7.14 -35.54 -4.15
C GLY A 79 8.11 -34.39 -3.83
N GLY A 80 9.40 -34.58 -4.07
CA GLY A 80 10.41 -33.54 -3.87
C GLY A 80 10.25 -32.37 -4.83
N ALA A 81 9.94 -32.67 -6.10
CA ALA A 81 9.69 -31.66 -7.12
C ALA A 81 8.50 -30.76 -6.78
N LEU A 82 7.41 -31.33 -6.28
CA LEU A 82 6.18 -30.60 -5.94
C LEU A 82 6.38 -29.64 -4.76
N LEU A 83 7.13 -30.06 -3.73
CA LEU A 83 7.44 -29.19 -2.59
C LEU A 83 8.34 -28.03 -3.00
N LEU A 84 9.45 -28.30 -3.70
CA LEU A 84 10.40 -27.26 -4.10
C LEU A 84 9.79 -26.29 -5.11
N SER A 85 9.03 -26.77 -6.09
CA SER A 85 8.36 -25.89 -7.06
C SER A 85 7.33 -24.98 -6.39
N THR A 86 6.61 -25.48 -5.37
CA THR A 86 5.67 -24.67 -4.58
C THR A 86 6.39 -23.56 -3.83
N VAL A 87 7.47 -23.87 -3.11
CA VAL A 87 8.25 -22.88 -2.37
C VAL A 87 8.82 -21.81 -3.31
N PHE A 88 9.37 -22.20 -4.46
CA PHE A 88 9.86 -21.27 -5.47
C PHE A 88 8.74 -20.40 -6.05
N ALA A 89 7.60 -20.99 -6.40
CA ALA A 89 6.47 -20.26 -6.96
C ALA A 89 5.90 -19.23 -5.97
N VAL A 90 5.71 -19.61 -4.70
CA VAL A 90 5.23 -18.71 -3.64
C VAL A 90 6.25 -17.61 -3.37
N GLY A 91 7.55 -17.94 -3.24
CA GLY A 91 8.61 -16.96 -3.01
C GLY A 91 8.72 -15.95 -4.15
N THR A 92 8.65 -16.41 -5.40
CA THR A 92 8.71 -15.54 -6.58
C THR A 92 7.45 -14.67 -6.70
N GLY A 93 6.28 -15.23 -6.36
CA GLY A 93 5.02 -14.50 -6.31
C GLY A 93 5.02 -13.39 -5.27
N TYR A 94 5.52 -13.68 -4.06
CA TYR A 94 5.68 -12.71 -2.98
C TYR A 94 6.63 -11.57 -3.41
N TRP A 95 7.80 -11.92 -3.96
CA TRP A 95 8.77 -10.94 -4.44
C TRP A 95 8.22 -10.07 -5.58
N TYR A 96 7.52 -10.67 -6.55
CA TYR A 96 6.91 -9.92 -7.65
C TYR A 96 5.79 -8.99 -7.17
N LEU A 97 4.97 -9.44 -6.21
CA LEU A 97 3.96 -8.59 -5.59
C LEU A 97 4.60 -7.43 -4.86
N ASP A 98 5.60 -7.66 -4.01
CA ASP A 98 6.28 -6.62 -3.24
C ASP A 98 6.87 -5.54 -4.17
N GLU A 99 7.60 -5.95 -5.22
CA GLU A 99 8.24 -5.06 -6.19
C GLU A 99 7.24 -4.25 -7.03
N LYS A 100 6.07 -4.82 -7.33
CA LYS A 100 5.06 -4.20 -8.22
C LYS A 100 3.85 -3.64 -7.51
N ARG A 101 3.78 -3.75 -6.18
CA ARG A 101 2.66 -3.25 -5.39
C ARG A 101 2.62 -1.74 -5.46
N GLU A 102 1.56 -1.16 -6.01
CA GLU A 102 1.36 0.30 -5.95
C GLU A 102 0.81 0.77 -4.60
N THR A 103 0.43 -0.13 -3.71
CA THR A 103 0.05 0.25 -2.36
C THR A 103 1.26 0.82 -1.62
N ILE A 104 1.07 2.01 -1.08
CA ILE A 104 2.08 2.78 -0.36
C ILE A 104 1.77 2.69 1.13
N PHE A 105 2.73 2.23 1.92
CA PHE A 105 2.68 2.34 3.38
C PHE A 105 3.34 3.65 3.83
N VAL A 106 2.96 4.14 5.01
CA VAL A 106 3.62 5.31 5.62
C VAL A 106 5.12 5.03 5.81
N LYS A 107 5.50 3.83 6.30
CA LYS A 107 6.91 3.44 6.46
C LYS A 107 7.73 3.54 5.18
N ASP A 108 7.13 3.27 4.03
CA ASP A 108 7.84 3.34 2.75
C ASP A 108 8.18 4.80 2.40
N LEU A 109 7.28 5.73 2.74
CA LEU A 109 7.50 7.16 2.51
C LEU A 109 8.43 7.78 3.56
N LEU A 110 8.48 7.25 4.80
CA LEU A 110 9.45 7.71 5.81
C LEU A 110 10.90 7.41 5.40
N HIS A 111 11.14 6.23 4.82
CA HIS A 111 12.47 5.85 4.33
C HIS A 111 12.78 6.37 2.92
N GLY A 112 11.76 6.83 2.21
CA GLY A 112 11.84 7.28 0.83
C GLY A 112 11.64 6.12 -0.16
N ARG A 113 10.73 6.31 -1.12
CA ARG A 113 10.36 5.29 -2.10
C ARG A 113 10.44 5.82 -3.53
N TYR A 114 10.93 4.98 -4.43
CA TYR A 114 10.91 5.24 -5.87
C TYR A 114 9.63 4.68 -6.52
N PHE A 115 9.01 5.49 -7.36
CA PHE A 115 7.85 5.17 -8.20
C PHE A 115 8.25 5.25 -9.67
N SER A 116 8.12 4.13 -10.39
CA SER A 116 8.26 4.15 -11.84
C SER A 116 7.00 4.76 -12.48
N CYS A 117 7.20 5.68 -13.41
CA CYS A 117 6.15 6.34 -14.20
C CYS A 117 6.47 6.16 -15.70
N ASP A 118 5.48 5.80 -16.49
CA ASP A 118 5.64 5.57 -17.93
C ASP A 118 5.56 6.88 -18.74
N SER A 119 5.05 7.97 -18.13
CA SER A 119 4.94 9.28 -18.79
C SER A 119 5.11 10.46 -17.82
N VAL A 120 5.41 11.64 -18.36
CA VAL A 120 5.46 12.90 -17.59
C VAL A 120 4.10 13.24 -16.97
N VAL A 121 3.01 12.95 -17.69
CA VAL A 121 1.64 13.17 -17.17
C VAL A 121 1.39 12.27 -15.96
N GLU A 122 1.82 11.01 -16.01
CA GLU A 122 1.71 10.09 -14.88
C GLU A 122 2.57 10.53 -13.70
N LEU A 123 3.77 11.05 -13.96
CA LEU A 123 4.64 11.62 -12.91
C LEU A 123 3.94 12.79 -12.21
N ALA A 124 3.44 13.77 -12.95
CA ALA A 124 2.73 14.92 -12.37
C ALA A 124 1.46 14.49 -11.61
N ARG A 125 0.74 13.49 -12.14
CA ARG A 125 -0.43 12.92 -11.47
C ARG A 125 -0.06 12.22 -10.16
N LYS A 126 1.03 11.45 -10.13
CA LYS A 126 1.51 10.78 -8.91
C LYS A 126 2.01 11.78 -7.88
N GLU A 127 2.67 12.86 -8.29
CA GLU A 127 3.08 13.94 -7.38
C GLU A 127 1.89 14.60 -6.69
N ALA A 128 0.91 15.10 -7.47
CA ALA A 128 -0.28 15.74 -6.92
C ALA A 128 -1.10 14.79 -6.03
N TRP A 129 -1.11 13.51 -6.37
CA TRP A 129 -1.80 12.51 -5.58
C TRP A 129 -1.08 12.19 -4.27
N LEU A 130 0.25 12.05 -4.28
CA LEU A 130 1.05 11.88 -3.07
C LEU A 130 0.88 13.08 -2.13
N GLU A 131 0.86 14.30 -2.65
CA GLU A 131 0.59 15.51 -1.87
C GLU A 131 -0.80 15.44 -1.19
N THR A 132 -1.83 15.02 -1.93
CA THR A 132 -3.18 14.86 -1.38
C THR A 132 -3.23 13.82 -0.25
N VAL A 133 -2.59 12.67 -0.46
CA VAL A 133 -2.59 11.55 0.49
C VAL A 133 -1.79 11.89 1.76
N VAL A 134 -0.64 12.55 1.61
CA VAL A 134 0.15 13.04 2.75
C VAL A 134 -0.56 14.17 3.48
N GLY A 135 -1.28 15.03 2.75
CA GLY A 135 -2.17 16.03 3.33
C GLY A 135 -3.26 15.38 4.20
N PHE A 136 -3.89 14.31 3.72
CA PHE A 136 -4.86 13.55 4.51
C PHE A 136 -4.21 12.92 5.76
N LEU A 137 -3.05 12.28 5.62
CA LEU A 137 -2.29 11.75 6.75
C LEU A 137 -2.02 12.82 7.80
N ARG A 138 -1.60 14.03 7.38
CA ARG A 138 -1.38 15.16 8.28
C ARG A 138 -2.62 15.50 9.10
N GLN A 139 -3.78 15.59 8.44
CA GLN A 139 -5.04 15.90 9.12
C GLN A 139 -5.43 14.80 10.12
N VAL A 140 -5.22 13.53 9.77
CA VAL A 140 -5.43 12.41 10.70
C VAL A 140 -4.50 12.54 11.92
N MET A 141 -3.22 12.82 11.71
CA MET A 141 -2.25 13.02 12.79
C MET A 141 -2.63 14.20 13.70
N GLU A 142 -3.04 15.33 13.13
CA GLU A 142 -3.53 16.49 13.90
C GLU A 142 -4.78 16.13 14.71
N SER A 143 -5.71 15.37 14.13
CA SER A 143 -6.89 14.89 14.88
C SER A 143 -6.51 13.91 16.00
N ALA A 144 -5.51 13.06 15.77
CA ALA A 144 -5.04 12.05 16.72
C ALA A 144 -4.37 12.67 17.96
N LYS A 145 -3.86 13.91 17.86
CA LYS A 145 -3.41 14.68 19.03
C LYS A 145 -4.53 14.89 20.07
N HIS A 146 -5.79 14.81 19.66
CA HIS A 146 -6.95 15.08 20.51
C HIS A 146 -7.79 13.83 20.83
N TRP A 147 -7.38 12.65 20.34
CA TRP A 147 -8.12 11.39 20.55
C TRP A 147 -8.09 10.86 21.99
N ASP A 148 -7.09 11.23 22.77
CA ASP A 148 -7.02 10.87 24.19
C ASP A 148 -8.04 11.64 25.06
N GLY A 149 -8.71 12.65 24.48
CA GLY A 149 -9.71 13.45 25.16
C GLY A 149 -11.09 12.78 25.17
N THR A 150 -11.78 12.84 26.32
CA THR A 150 -13.17 12.39 26.41
C THR A 150 -14.10 13.39 25.72
N GLN A 151 -14.63 13.05 24.54
CA GLN A 151 -15.65 13.86 23.87
C GLN A 151 -17.04 13.55 24.45
N ARG A 152 -17.72 14.59 24.98
CA ARG A 152 -19.10 14.48 25.44
C ARG A 152 -20.06 14.72 24.28
N HIS A 153 -20.57 13.66 23.68
CA HIS A 153 -21.73 13.75 22.79
C HIS A 153 -23.01 13.70 23.61
N LYS A 154 -23.79 14.79 23.62
CA LYS A 154 -25.13 14.80 24.19
C LYS A 154 -26.06 14.07 23.23
N ILE A 155 -26.49 12.87 23.63
CA ILE A 155 -27.56 12.15 22.93
C ILE A 155 -28.88 12.79 23.35
N GLU A 156 -29.50 13.54 22.44
CA GLU A 156 -30.82 14.11 22.71
C GLU A 156 -31.87 13.00 22.69
N PRO A 157 -32.80 12.99 23.66
CA PRO A 157 -33.86 11.99 23.69
C PRO A 157 -34.76 12.17 22.45
N LEU A 158 -34.93 11.10 21.70
CA LEU A 158 -35.86 11.06 20.56
C LEU A 158 -37.30 11.29 21.06
N PRO A 159 -38.16 11.94 20.25
CA PRO A 159 -39.60 11.97 20.47
C PRO A 159 -40.16 10.54 20.61
N LYS A 160 -41.22 10.37 21.43
CA LYS A 160 -41.78 9.04 21.79
C LYS A 160 -42.07 8.14 20.58
N ASP A 161 -42.53 8.73 19.47
CA ASP A 161 -42.92 7.98 18.28
C ASP A 161 -41.70 7.48 17.47
N GLU A 162 -40.64 8.28 17.41
CA GLU A 162 -39.36 7.91 16.78
C GLU A 162 -38.57 6.92 17.64
N ALA A 163 -38.60 7.10 18.96
CA ALA A 163 -38.00 6.15 19.92
C ALA A 163 -38.63 4.75 19.78
N ARG A 164 -39.96 4.67 19.61
CA ARG A 164 -40.66 3.40 19.32
C ARG A 164 -40.18 2.75 18.03
N GLN A 165 -39.98 3.53 16.96
CA GLN A 165 -39.50 3.00 15.68
C GLN A 165 -38.05 2.49 15.76
N VAL A 166 -37.17 3.19 16.49
CA VAL A 166 -35.79 2.74 16.71
C VAL A 166 -35.74 1.46 17.54
N ILE A 167 -36.56 1.36 18.59
CA ILE A 167 -36.68 0.13 19.40
C ILE A 167 -37.21 -1.04 18.56
N LEU A 168 -38.17 -0.80 17.67
CA LEU A 168 -38.73 -1.84 16.78
C LEU A 168 -37.78 -2.26 15.65
N LYS A 169 -36.87 -1.39 15.22
CA LYS A 169 -35.83 -1.69 14.19
C LYS A 169 -34.53 -2.23 14.79
N GLY A 170 -34.32 -2.07 16.09
CA GLY A 170 -33.10 -2.44 16.82
C GLY A 170 -33.06 -3.90 17.30
N LEU A 171 -34.10 -4.68 16.99
CA LEU A 171 -34.18 -6.14 17.11
C LEU A 171 -34.29 -6.72 15.70
#